data_AF-A0A6N8FXE6-F1
#
_entry.id   AF-A0A6N8FXE6-F1
#
_cell.length_a   1.000
_cell.length_b   1.000
_cell.length_c   1.000
_cell.angle_alpha   90.00
_cell.angle_beta   90.00
_cell.angle_gamma   90.00
#
_symmetry.space_group_name_H-M   'P 1'
#
loop_
_entity.id
_entity.type
_entity.pdbx_description
1 polymer ?
#
loop_
_entity_poly.entity_id
_entity_poly.type
_entity_poly.pdbx_seq_one_letter_code
_entity_poly.pdbx_strand_id
1 'polypeptide(L)'
;MSKILKTLMQAAIASPLVFTASLYSSNALAQIPSTPTNSAQQGCLSGYPDGTFRGDRPVTRYEFAAGLNACLDRVNQLLPNRDLATRAEFEALIQRQRELNAEIRELNGRVGNPPDTKD
;
A
#
# COMPACT_ATOMS: atom_id res chain seq x y z
N MET A 1 34.24 25.31 -25.93
CA MET A 1 33.18 24.46 -26.52
C MET A 1 32.85 23.18 -25.72
N SER A 2 33.71 22.68 -24.80
CA SER A 2 33.45 21.42 -24.07
C SER A 2 32.54 21.53 -22.83
N LYS A 3 32.40 22.71 -22.20
CA LYS A 3 31.68 22.84 -20.92
C LYS A 3 30.15 22.76 -21.05
N ILE A 4 29.58 23.32 -22.13
CA ILE A 4 28.12 23.36 -22.36
C ILE A 4 27.56 21.95 -22.65
N LEU A 5 28.35 21.10 -23.33
CA LEU A 5 27.95 19.73 -23.65
C LEU A 5 27.94 18.81 -22.42
N LYS A 6 28.78 19.08 -21.41
CA LYS A 6 28.77 18.33 -20.13
C LYS A 6 27.57 18.67 -19.26
N THR A 7 27.09 19.92 -19.29
CA THR A 7 25.91 20.34 -18.52
C THR A 7 24.62 19.69 -19.03
N LEU A 8 24.54 19.42 -20.34
CA LEU A 8 23.37 18.76 -20.96
C LEU A 8 23.29 17.24 -20.65
N MET A 9 24.37 16.62 -20.20
CA MET A 9 24.43 15.16 -19.99
C MET A 9 24.32 14.75 -18.51
N GLN A 10 24.49 15.66 -17.56
CA GLN A 10 24.44 15.36 -16.11
C GLN A 10 23.06 15.54 -15.46
N ALA A 11 22.07 16.05 -16.18
CA ALA A 11 20.70 16.20 -15.67
C ALA A 11 19.82 14.93 -15.84
N ALA A 12 20.38 13.80 -16.27
CA ALA A 12 19.61 12.60 -16.63
C ALA A 12 19.53 11.51 -15.54
N ILE A 13 20.20 11.64 -14.40
CA ILE A 13 20.22 10.54 -13.41
C ILE A 13 20.18 11.02 -11.95
N ALA A 14 19.38 12.03 -11.64
CA ALA A 14 19.00 12.32 -10.26
C ALA A 14 17.78 13.25 -10.22
N SER A 15 16.60 12.74 -10.60
CA SER A 15 15.28 13.07 -10.03
C SER A 15 14.14 12.61 -10.95
N PRO A 16 13.84 11.31 -11.05
CA PRO A 16 12.59 10.89 -11.70
C PRO A 16 11.36 11.09 -10.80
N LEU A 17 11.51 11.41 -9.51
CA LEU A 17 10.40 11.34 -8.54
C LEU A 17 9.58 12.62 -8.37
N VAL A 18 9.96 13.77 -8.94
CA VAL A 18 9.24 15.04 -8.67
C VAL A 18 8.72 15.73 -9.93
N PHE A 19 9.20 15.40 -11.14
CA PHE A 19 8.79 16.13 -12.36
C PHE A 19 7.69 15.46 -13.19
N THR A 20 7.22 14.25 -12.87
CA THR A 20 6.10 13.64 -13.62
C THR A 20 4.72 14.04 -13.10
N ALA A 21 4.61 14.68 -11.94
CA ALA A 21 3.31 15.07 -11.37
C ALA A 21 2.60 16.21 -12.14
N SER A 22 3.29 16.98 -12.99
CA SER A 22 2.68 18.16 -13.65
C SER A 22 2.16 17.91 -15.06
N LEU A 23 2.34 16.71 -15.63
CA LEU A 23 1.88 16.39 -16.99
C LEU A 23 0.96 15.16 -17.06
N TYR A 24 0.59 14.57 -15.93
CA TYR A 24 -0.48 13.59 -15.90
C TYR A 24 -1.83 14.31 -15.97
N SER A 25 -2.47 14.18 -17.14
CA SER A 25 -3.93 14.32 -17.29
C SER A 25 -4.63 13.62 -16.14
N SER A 26 -5.63 14.26 -15.55
CA SER A 26 -6.40 13.84 -14.36
C SER A 26 -7.03 12.44 -14.44
N ASN A 27 -6.87 11.72 -15.54
CA ASN A 27 -7.43 10.39 -15.77
C ASN A 27 -6.59 9.27 -15.14
N ALA A 28 -5.39 9.54 -14.62
CA ALA A 28 -4.58 8.52 -13.93
C ALA A 28 -5.11 8.11 -12.54
N LEU A 29 -6.15 8.76 -12.03
CA LEU A 29 -6.90 8.27 -10.86
C LEU A 29 -7.90 7.17 -11.20
N ALA A 30 -8.15 6.87 -12.49
CA ALA A 30 -9.11 5.84 -12.89
C ALA A 30 -8.50 4.42 -13.00
N GLN A 31 -7.17 4.31 -13.04
CA GLN A 31 -6.47 3.03 -13.25
C GLN A 31 -5.68 2.59 -12.01
N ILE A 32 -6.23 2.79 -10.81
CA ILE A 32 -5.84 1.92 -9.70
C ILE A 32 -6.57 0.61 -10.00
N PRO A 33 -5.88 -0.53 -10.20
CA PRO A 33 -6.56 -1.80 -10.29
C PRO A 33 -7.38 -1.95 -9.01
N SER A 34 -8.70 -1.89 -9.14
CA SER A 34 -9.61 -2.23 -8.06
C SER A 34 -9.29 -3.68 -7.71
N THR A 35 -8.49 -3.84 -6.65
CA THR A 35 -8.29 -5.13 -6.00
C THR A 35 -9.64 -5.81 -5.90
N PRO A 36 -9.77 -7.10 -6.24
CA PRO A 36 -11.06 -7.78 -6.18
C PRO A 36 -11.56 -7.68 -4.75
N THR A 37 -12.50 -6.76 -4.52
CA THR A 37 -13.17 -6.61 -3.24
C THR A 37 -14.16 -7.75 -3.15
N ASN A 38 -13.65 -8.91 -2.74
CA ASN A 38 -14.45 -10.00 -2.20
C ASN A 38 -14.93 -9.58 -0.80
N SER A 39 -15.62 -8.45 -0.71
CA SER A 39 -16.47 -8.07 0.40
C SER A 39 -17.18 -6.78 -0.01
N ALA A 40 -18.50 -6.84 -0.04
CA ALA A 40 -19.29 -5.70 0.41
C ALA A 40 -18.91 -5.48 1.89
N GLN A 41 -17.74 -4.90 2.14
CA GLN A 41 -17.38 -4.39 3.46
C GLN A 41 -18.24 -3.15 3.65
N GLN A 42 -19.50 -3.38 4.02
CA GLN A 42 -20.34 -2.37 4.60
C GLN A 42 -19.56 -1.85 5.81
N GLY A 43 -19.09 -0.60 5.70
CA GLY A 43 -18.37 0.04 6.79
C GLY A 43 -19.22 0.02 8.06
N CYS A 44 -18.57 0.17 9.21
CA CYS A 44 -19.24 0.15 10.53
C CYS A 44 -20.33 1.23 10.70
N LEU A 45 -20.41 2.21 9.80
CA LEU A 45 -21.43 3.27 9.77
C LEU A 45 -22.41 3.02 8.61
N SER A 46 -23.54 2.36 8.91
CA SER A 46 -24.57 1.99 7.91
C SER A 46 -25.84 2.85 7.96
N GLY A 47 -25.84 3.94 8.72
CA GLY A 47 -27.04 4.75 8.97
C GLY A 47 -27.74 4.35 10.28
N TYR A 48 -29.07 4.47 10.31
CA TYR A 48 -29.86 4.12 11.49
C TYR A 48 -29.99 2.59 11.65
N PRO A 49 -30.33 2.08 12.85
CA PRO A 49 -30.51 0.64 13.10
C PRO A 49 -31.59 -0.03 12.23
N ASP A 50 -32.51 0.75 11.67
CA ASP A 50 -33.55 0.31 10.72
C ASP A 50 -33.01 0.17 9.28
N GLY A 51 -31.71 0.38 9.06
CA GLY A 51 -31.07 0.33 7.75
C GLY A 51 -31.36 1.54 6.87
N THR A 52 -31.99 2.58 7.42
CA THR A 52 -32.34 3.79 6.67
C THR A 52 -31.31 4.90 6.83
N PHE A 53 -31.31 5.83 5.87
CA PHE A 53 -30.58 7.08 5.95
C PHE A 53 -31.57 8.24 5.83
N ARG A 54 -31.66 9.05 6.88
CA ARG A 54 -32.60 10.18 6.97
C ARG A 54 -31.89 11.49 6.61
N GLY A 55 -31.41 11.56 5.37
CA GLY A 55 -30.61 12.68 4.85
C GLY A 55 -31.41 13.94 4.52
N ASP A 56 -32.74 13.86 4.60
CA ASP A 56 -33.69 14.96 4.43
C ASP A 56 -33.76 15.90 5.63
N ARG A 57 -33.15 15.52 6.76
CA ARG A 57 -33.05 16.34 7.98
C ARG A 57 -31.63 16.40 8.51
N PRO A 58 -31.27 17.47 9.25
CA PRO A 58 -29.99 17.52 9.94
C PRO A 58 -29.89 16.42 11.00
N VAL A 59 -28.69 15.86 11.13
CA VAL A 59 -28.33 14.90 12.18
C VAL A 59 -27.99 15.66 13.47
N THR A 60 -28.53 15.21 14.60
CA THR A 60 -28.16 15.77 15.90
C THR A 60 -26.79 15.24 16.36
N ARG A 61 -26.09 15.99 17.22
CA ARG A 61 -24.82 15.52 17.80
C ARG A 61 -24.97 14.18 18.54
N TYR A 62 -26.12 13.95 19.17
CA TYR A 62 -26.41 12.71 19.89
C TYR A 62 -26.61 11.51 18.94
N GLU A 63 -27.34 11.70 17.84
CA GLU A 63 -27.51 10.66 16.82
C GLU A 63 -26.18 10.28 16.18
N PHE A 64 -25.33 11.28 15.90
CA PHE A 64 -23.98 11.03 15.41
C PHE A 64 -23.13 10.25 16.43
N ALA A 65 -23.16 10.65 17.71
CA ALA A 65 -22.42 9.96 18.77
C ALA A 65 -22.89 8.51 18.95
N ALA A 66 -24.20 8.24 18.87
CA ALA A 66 -24.76 6.90 18.93
C ALA A 66 -24.30 6.04 17.74
N GLY A 67 -24.30 6.60 16.53
CA GLY A 67 -23.78 5.92 15.33
C GLY A 67 -22.27 5.61 15.44
N LEU A 68 -21.49 6.55 15.97
CA LEU A 68 -20.06 6.35 16.19
C LEU A 68 -19.80 5.29 17.27
N ASN A 69 -20.54 5.31 18.38
CA ASN A 69 -20.40 4.32 19.44
C ASN A 69 -20.71 2.90 18.92
N ALA A 70 -21.80 2.75 18.16
CA ALA A 70 -22.14 1.47 17.53
C ALA A 70 -21.05 0.99 16.55
N CYS A 71 -20.46 1.90 15.77
CA CYS A 71 -19.33 1.56 14.92
C CYS A 71 -18.12 1.09 15.75
N LEU A 72 -17.75 1.80 16.81
CA LEU A 72 -16.62 1.43 17.66
C LEU A 72 -16.82 0.06 18.32
N ASP A 73 -18.03 -0.24 18.80
CA ASP A 73 -18.36 -1.56 19.32
C ASP A 73 -18.19 -2.65 18.26
N ARG A 74 -18.61 -2.38 17.01
CA ARG A 74 -18.43 -3.31 15.89
C ARG A 74 -16.94 -3.50 15.56
N VAL A 75 -16.14 -2.44 15.57
CA VAL A 75 -14.69 -2.52 15.37
C VAL A 75 -14.05 -3.37 16.46
N ASN A 76 -14.41 -3.15 17.73
CA ASN A 76 -13.88 -3.94 18.84
C ASN A 76 -14.25 -5.44 18.71
N GLN A 77 -15.46 -5.75 18.24
CA GLN A 77 -15.87 -7.13 17.95
C GLN A 77 -15.17 -7.77 16.75
N LEU A 78 -14.76 -6.96 15.77
CA LEU A 78 -14.01 -7.40 14.59
C LEU A 78 -12.51 -7.53 14.87
N LEU A 79 -12.04 -7.03 16.01
CA LEU A 79 -10.68 -7.16 16.49
C LEU A 79 -10.58 -8.04 17.75
N PRO A 80 -11.23 -9.22 17.84
CA PRO A 80 -11.04 -10.10 18.98
C PRO A 80 -9.66 -10.73 18.83
N ASN A 81 -8.73 -10.33 19.70
CA ASN A 81 -7.35 -10.80 19.66
C ASN A 81 -6.70 -10.57 18.30
N ARG A 82 -6.28 -9.33 18.03
CA ARG A 82 -5.08 -9.21 17.20
C ARG A 82 -4.03 -9.97 17.99
N ASP A 83 -3.64 -11.16 17.53
CA ASP A 83 -2.32 -11.69 17.82
C ASP A 83 -1.38 -10.59 17.36
N LEU A 84 -1.07 -9.70 18.31
CA LEU A 84 -0.17 -8.59 18.10
C LEU A 84 1.11 -9.28 17.68
N ALA A 85 1.60 -8.95 16.47
CA ALA A 85 2.73 -9.60 15.83
C ALA A 85 3.72 -10.08 16.89
N THR A 86 3.78 -11.39 17.06
CA THR A 86 4.50 -11.98 18.17
C THR A 86 5.99 -11.82 17.90
N ARG A 87 6.81 -11.78 18.94
CA ARG A 87 8.27 -11.75 18.78
C ARG A 87 8.75 -12.92 17.92
N ALA A 88 8.13 -14.10 18.07
CA ALA A 88 8.43 -15.28 17.28
C ALA A 88 8.16 -15.10 15.77
N GLU A 89 7.03 -14.49 15.40
CA GLU A 89 6.72 -14.18 14.00
C GLU A 89 7.69 -13.17 13.40
N PHE A 90 8.09 -12.17 14.18
CA PHE A 90 9.08 -11.18 13.75
C PHE A 90 10.46 -11.82 13.52
N GLU A 91 10.90 -12.71 14.41
CA GLU A 91 12.13 -13.48 14.25
C GLU A 91 12.08 -14.39 13.02
N ALA A 92 10.94 -15.03 12.77
CA ALA A 92 10.74 -15.85 11.57
C ALA A 92 10.81 -15.02 10.28
N LEU A 93 10.32 -13.78 10.29
CA LEU A 93 10.45 -12.85 9.15
C LEU A 93 11.91 -12.44 8.91
N ILE A 94 12.66 -12.15 9.98
CA ILE A 94 14.09 -11.83 9.86
C ILE A 94 14.85 -13.00 9.23
N GLN A 95 14.54 -14.24 9.61
CA GLN A 95 15.20 -15.40 9.01
C GLN A 95 14.88 -15.55 7.53
N ARG A 96 13.60 -15.47 7.15
CA ARG A 96 13.22 -15.52 5.73
C ARG A 96 13.90 -14.43 4.90
N GLN A 97 14.04 -13.22 5.44
CA GLN A 97 14.74 -12.15 4.74
C GLN A 97 16.23 -12.47 4.54
N ARG A 98 16.88 -13.13 5.51
CA ARG A 98 18.29 -13.55 5.39
C ARG A 98 18.47 -14.62 4.32
N GLU A 99 17.58 -15.61 4.29
CA GLU A 99 17.59 -16.68 3.29
C GLU A 99 17.40 -16.11 1.87
N LEU A 100 16.38 -15.25 1.69
CA LEU A 100 16.14 -14.58 0.41
C LEU A 100 17.37 -13.78 -0.07
N ASN A 101 18.02 -13.05 0.85
CA ASN A 101 19.21 -12.28 0.53
C ASN A 101 20.40 -13.17 0.14
N ALA A 102 20.51 -14.37 0.71
CA ALA A 102 21.54 -15.33 0.34
C ALA A 102 21.27 -15.92 -1.06
N GLU A 103 20.01 -16.28 -1.33
CA GLU A 103 19.58 -16.82 -2.63
C GLU A 103 19.79 -15.80 -3.77
N ILE A 104 19.45 -14.53 -3.56
CA ILE A 104 19.69 -13.47 -4.55
C ILE A 104 21.19 -13.32 -4.86
N ARG A 105 22.07 -13.47 -3.87
CA ARG A 105 23.53 -13.42 -4.09
C ARG A 105 24.01 -14.59 -4.94
N GLU A 106 23.49 -15.78 -4.68
CA GLU A 106 23.81 -16.97 -5.48
C GLU A 106 23.31 -16.81 -6.92
N LEU A 107 22.06 -16.38 -7.11
CA LEU A 107 21.48 -16.11 -8.43
C LEU A 107 22.31 -15.08 -9.21
N ASN A 108 22.72 -13.99 -8.55
CA ASN A 108 23.57 -12.98 -9.18
C ASN A 108 24.97 -13.52 -9.52
N GLY A 109 25.51 -14.44 -8.71
CA GLY A 109 26.77 -15.13 -9.01
C GLY A 109 26.67 -16.01 -10.27
N ARG A 110 25.57 -16.75 -10.41
CA ARG A 110 25.29 -17.59 -11.60
C ARG A 110 25.06 -16.77 -12.87
N VAL A 111 24.39 -15.63 -12.76
CA VAL A 111 24.15 -14.73 -13.91
C VAL A 111 25.40 -13.94 -14.28
N GLY A 112 26.22 -13.54 -13.29
CA GLY A 112 27.45 -12.78 -13.50
C GLY A 112 28.64 -13.60 -14.01
N ASN A 113 28.69 -14.89 -13.67
CA ASN A 113 29.58 -15.88 -14.28
C ASN A 113 28.73 -16.87 -15.08
N PRO A 114 28.28 -16.53 -16.30
CA PRO A 114 27.73 -17.53 -17.19
C PRO A 114 28.78 -18.63 -17.39
N PRO A 115 28.39 -19.93 -17.38
CA PRO A 115 29.34 -21.00 -17.63
C PRO A 115 30.10 -20.70 -18.92
N ASP A 116 31.43 -20.75 -18.85
CA ASP A 116 32.33 -20.60 -19.99
C ASP A 116 31.89 -21.68 -21.01
N THR A 117 31.08 -21.30 -22.00
CA THR A 117 30.77 -22.16 -23.15
C THR A 117 32.02 -22.17 -24.02
N LYS A 118 33.05 -22.88 -23.54
CA LYS A 118 34.17 -23.33 -24.35
C LYS A 118 33.92 -24.79 -24.66
N ASP A 119 33.18 -25.00 -25.73
CA ASP A 119 33.38 -26.06 -26.72
C ASP A 119 32.92 -25.51 -28.07
#